data_AF-A0AA96ZBL9-F1
#
_entry.id   AF-A0AA96ZBL9-F1
#
_cell.length_a   1.000
_cell.length_b   1.000
_cell.length_c   1.000
_cell.angle_alpha   90.00
_cell.angle_beta   90.00
_cell.angle_gamma   90.00
#
_symmetry.space_group_name_H-M   'P 1'
#
loop_
_entity.id
_entity.type
_entity.pdbx_description
1 polymer ?
#
loop_
_entity_poly.entity_id
_entity_poly.type
_entity_poly.pdbx_seq_one_letter_code
_entity_poly.pdbx_strand_id
1 'polypeptide(L)'
;MSPEQLRPLGYQHRHDQAFQKALNKAAKHYLQQRADHRFADLRFYLKSLVLILCCLGSYGIALCVNASWAFFIFYPLFICFALLLAINLVHDASHNAIFKQAKANYWLNFWVTIPLGLDPECWRVRHIIFHHAHTNIRHYDLDIEENFVLRQTPYQRWYPFMRAQHLYWPLIAAMTFPALIWFFDWMDRFHLTRVAPHMRHQGRRGIGAFLLAKLLHLIVAIVIPAFVITDISLGTLLLTYLFSQMLASLVFVVLILGTHWAKATFYTPPKEGNMPHGFYTHTFSTTYDWQTTPRWLTYWLGGLNLHLTHHLFPNWNHRHYPALAKIIEQTAEQFSMDYHCISAKELFVYQQQFLKEMGTGKQADEH
;
A
#
# COMPACT_ATOMS: atom_id res chain seq x y z
N MET A 1 -0.18 -19.74 -19.90
CA MET A 1 0.90 -18.99 -20.54
C MET A 1 1.83 -18.49 -19.43
N SER A 2 3.13 -18.79 -19.48
CA SER A 2 4.07 -18.19 -18.53
C SER A 2 3.98 -16.67 -18.68
N PRO A 3 3.92 -15.89 -17.60
CA PRO A 3 3.99 -14.43 -17.71
C PRO A 3 5.25 -14.04 -18.49
N GLU A 4 5.11 -13.11 -19.42
CA GLU A 4 6.24 -12.61 -20.21
C GLU A 4 7.29 -11.99 -19.28
N GLN A 5 8.55 -12.39 -19.41
CA GLN A 5 9.65 -11.83 -18.62
C GLN A 5 9.91 -10.40 -19.08
N LEU A 6 9.75 -9.45 -18.17
CA LEU A 6 10.16 -8.07 -18.40
C LEU A 6 11.69 -7.98 -18.43
N ARG A 7 12.20 -7.10 -19.29
CA ARG A 7 13.62 -6.76 -19.28
C ARG A 7 13.95 -5.97 -18.00
N PRO A 8 15.16 -6.07 -17.45
CA PRO A 8 15.54 -5.19 -16.35
C PRO A 8 15.43 -3.72 -16.76
N LEU A 9 14.80 -2.90 -15.91
CA LEU A 9 14.65 -1.46 -16.11
C LEU A 9 15.48 -0.70 -15.07
N GLY A 10 16.28 0.27 -15.51
CA GLY A 10 17.11 1.13 -14.67
C GLY A 10 16.83 2.62 -14.83
N TYR A 11 17.58 3.43 -14.08
CA TYR A 11 17.53 4.89 -14.09
C TYR A 11 18.90 5.50 -14.35
N GLN A 12 18.95 6.71 -14.90
CA GLN A 12 20.19 7.44 -15.10
C GLN A 12 20.70 8.06 -13.78
N HIS A 13 21.38 7.23 -12.97
CA HIS A 13 21.88 7.61 -11.63
C HIS A 13 22.72 8.90 -11.58
N ARG A 14 23.43 9.25 -12.65
CA ARG A 14 24.26 10.47 -12.68
C ARG A 14 23.43 11.75 -12.55
N HIS A 15 22.18 11.74 -13.02
CA HIS A 15 21.34 12.94 -13.02
C HIS A 15 20.94 13.37 -11.60
N ASP A 16 20.74 12.41 -10.69
CA ASP A 16 20.30 12.72 -9.31
C ASP A 16 21.42 12.62 -8.28
N GLN A 17 22.68 12.36 -8.69
CA GLN A 17 23.74 12.02 -7.74
C GLN A 17 24.01 13.14 -6.73
N ALA A 18 23.99 14.40 -7.17
CA ALA A 18 24.22 15.55 -6.30
C ALA A 18 23.07 15.74 -5.30
N PHE A 19 21.82 15.66 -5.78
CA PHE A 19 20.62 15.71 -4.95
C PHE A 19 20.61 14.57 -3.92
N GLN A 20 20.82 13.33 -4.35
CA GLN A 20 20.88 12.16 -3.48
C GLN A 20 21.92 12.33 -2.37
N LYS A 21 23.11 12.87 -2.69
CA LYS A 21 24.16 13.13 -1.69
C LYS A 21 23.72 14.18 -0.67
N ALA A 22 23.14 15.29 -1.13
CA ALA A 22 22.64 16.36 -0.25
C ALA A 22 21.53 15.85 0.67
N LEU A 23 20.53 15.16 0.10
CA LEU A 23 19.40 14.59 0.82
C LEU A 23 19.85 13.59 1.90
N ASN A 24 20.74 12.65 1.55
CA ASN A 24 21.26 11.68 2.50
C ASN A 24 22.14 12.32 3.58
N LYS A 25 22.91 13.36 3.26
CA LYS A 25 23.70 14.12 4.24
C LYS A 25 22.78 14.81 5.25
N ALA A 26 21.73 15.47 4.79
CA ALA A 26 20.76 16.14 5.64
C ALA A 26 20.00 15.16 6.54
N ALA A 27 19.53 14.03 6.01
CA ALA A 27 18.86 12.99 6.78
C ALA A 27 19.77 12.35 7.85
N LYS A 28 21.05 12.09 7.53
CA LYS A 28 22.03 11.59 8.51
C LYS A 28 22.30 12.61 9.62
N HIS A 29 22.46 13.88 9.26
CA HIS A 29 22.66 14.96 10.23
C HIS A 29 21.45 15.09 11.18
N TYR A 30 20.23 14.95 10.66
CA TYR A 30 19.00 14.92 11.46
C TYR A 30 19.02 13.85 12.57
N LEU A 31 19.49 12.63 12.28
CA LEU A 31 19.63 11.57 13.28
C LEU A 31 20.77 11.85 14.27
N GLN A 32 21.92 12.30 13.77
CA GLN A 32 23.10 12.58 14.61
C GLN A 32 22.82 13.64 15.66
N GLN A 33 22.15 14.74 15.28
CA GLN A 33 21.77 15.80 16.21
C GLN A 33 20.85 15.33 17.35
N ARG A 34 20.12 14.22 17.14
CA ARG A 34 19.18 13.65 18.11
C ARG A 34 19.71 12.42 18.83
N ALA A 35 20.91 11.95 18.48
CA ALA A 35 21.42 10.64 18.87
C ALA A 35 20.41 9.50 18.61
N ASP A 36 19.64 9.60 17.52
CA ASP A 36 18.54 8.69 17.19
C ASP A 36 18.95 7.71 16.08
N HIS A 37 18.08 6.75 15.79
CA HIS A 37 18.22 5.78 14.70
C HIS A 37 16.97 5.75 13.82
N ARG A 38 17.10 5.25 12.58
CA ARG A 38 15.99 5.18 11.60
C ARG A 38 14.86 4.19 11.93
N PHE A 39 15.02 3.33 12.94
CA PHE A 39 14.09 2.26 13.29
C PHE A 39 13.00 2.72 14.27
N ALA A 40 12.03 1.84 14.55
CA ALA A 40 10.95 2.09 15.51
C ALA A 40 11.47 2.40 16.93
N ASP A 41 10.76 3.27 17.65
CA ASP A 41 11.03 3.62 19.06
C ASP A 41 9.94 3.10 20.00
N LEU A 42 10.07 3.43 21.30
CA LEU A 42 9.07 3.08 22.30
C LEU A 42 7.67 3.63 21.97
N ARG A 43 7.57 4.84 21.41
CA ARG A 43 6.27 5.45 21.06
C ARG A 43 5.58 4.66 19.94
N PHE A 44 6.35 4.15 18.99
CA PHE A 44 5.85 3.25 17.96
C PHE A 44 5.31 1.96 18.59
N TYR A 45 6.07 1.31 19.47
CA TYR A 45 5.62 0.07 20.11
C TYR A 45 4.39 0.25 20.99
N LEU A 46 4.29 1.36 21.73
CA LEU A 46 3.10 1.68 22.52
C LEU A 46 1.87 1.90 21.62
N LYS A 47 2.02 2.62 20.49
CA LYS A 47 0.96 2.76 19.48
C LYS A 47 0.54 1.40 18.95
N SER A 48 1.50 0.55 18.58
CA SER A 48 1.22 -0.80 18.08
C SER A 48 0.44 -1.63 19.11
N LEU A 49 0.81 -1.56 20.38
CA LEU A 49 0.09 -2.25 21.46
C LEU A 49 -1.35 -1.75 21.56
N VAL A 50 -1.59 -0.44 21.51
CA VAL A 50 -2.94 0.14 21.51
C VAL A 50 -3.76 -0.39 20.33
N LEU A 51 -3.20 -0.39 19.12
CA LEU A 51 -3.89 -0.92 17.93
C LEU A 51 -4.19 -2.42 18.04
N ILE A 52 -3.29 -3.22 18.61
CA ILE A 52 -3.50 -4.65 18.86
C ILE A 52 -4.63 -4.85 19.87
N LEU A 53 -4.63 -4.09 20.98
CA LEU A 53 -5.67 -4.17 22.00
C LEU A 53 -7.03 -3.74 21.45
N CYS A 54 -7.09 -2.70 20.62
CA CYS A 54 -8.33 -2.31 19.94
C CYS A 54 -8.80 -3.40 18.97
N CYS A 55 -7.90 -3.99 18.19
CA CYS A 55 -8.22 -5.07 17.26
C CYS A 55 -8.81 -6.29 18.00
N LEU A 56 -8.10 -6.80 19.00
CA LEU A 56 -8.52 -7.95 19.80
C LEU A 56 -9.74 -7.63 20.65
N GLY A 57 -9.85 -6.41 21.18
CA GLY A 57 -11.00 -5.94 21.95
C GLY A 57 -12.26 -5.87 21.09
N SER A 58 -12.19 -5.29 19.89
CA SER A 58 -13.30 -5.29 18.93
C SER A 58 -13.71 -6.72 18.57
N TYR A 59 -12.75 -7.60 18.30
CA TYR A 59 -13.06 -9.00 18.01
C TYR A 59 -13.74 -9.70 19.20
N GLY A 60 -13.21 -9.54 20.40
CA GLY A 60 -13.79 -10.12 21.62
C GLY A 60 -15.20 -9.60 21.90
N ILE A 61 -15.45 -8.30 21.73
CA ILE A 61 -16.80 -7.72 21.89
C ILE A 61 -17.75 -8.29 20.84
N ALA A 62 -17.32 -8.39 19.58
CA ALA A 62 -18.14 -8.94 18.50
C ALA A 62 -18.52 -10.41 18.74
N LEU A 63 -17.68 -11.18 19.42
CA LEU A 63 -17.90 -12.59 19.72
C LEU A 63 -18.68 -12.84 21.01
N CYS A 64 -18.42 -12.06 22.06
CA CYS A 64 -18.87 -12.38 23.42
C CYS A 64 -20.10 -11.59 23.89
N VAL A 65 -20.40 -10.44 23.27
CA VAL A 65 -21.60 -9.69 23.63
C VAL A 65 -22.81 -10.33 22.96
N ASN A 66 -23.73 -10.83 23.79
CA ASN A 66 -24.96 -11.45 23.34
C ASN A 66 -25.99 -10.41 22.86
N ALA A 67 -25.64 -9.67 21.82
CA ALA A 67 -26.50 -8.72 21.16
C ALA A 67 -26.05 -8.55 19.69
N SER A 68 -26.97 -8.81 18.75
CA SER A 68 -26.63 -8.80 17.31
C SER A 68 -26.04 -7.47 16.83
N TRP A 69 -26.47 -6.34 17.42
CA TRP A 69 -25.92 -5.02 17.08
C TRP A 69 -24.42 -4.92 17.38
N ALA A 70 -23.93 -5.60 18.42
CA ALA A 70 -22.52 -5.57 18.79
C ALA A 70 -21.68 -6.25 17.72
N PHE A 71 -22.14 -7.38 17.17
CA PHE A 71 -21.48 -8.02 16.03
C PHE A 71 -21.35 -7.08 14.83
N PHE A 72 -22.45 -6.44 14.41
CA PHE A 72 -22.46 -5.57 13.22
C PHE A 72 -21.62 -4.30 13.36
N ILE A 73 -21.28 -3.88 14.58
CA ILE A 73 -20.39 -2.74 14.83
C ILE A 73 -18.95 -3.21 15.00
N PHE A 74 -18.74 -4.17 15.89
CA PHE A 74 -17.40 -4.50 16.35
C PHE A 74 -16.66 -5.48 15.44
N TYR A 75 -17.36 -6.29 14.64
CA TYR A 75 -16.70 -7.13 13.64
C TYR A 75 -16.07 -6.30 12.50
N PRO A 76 -16.77 -5.30 11.90
CA PRO A 76 -16.12 -4.36 10.99
C PRO A 76 -14.97 -3.60 11.64
N LEU A 77 -15.12 -3.15 12.91
CA LEU A 77 -14.04 -2.47 13.62
C LEU A 77 -12.81 -3.37 13.81
N PHE A 78 -12.98 -4.66 14.07
CA PHE A 78 -11.89 -5.62 14.13
C PHE A 78 -11.08 -5.62 12.82
N ILE A 79 -11.74 -5.69 11.66
CA ILE A 79 -11.07 -5.64 10.35
C ILE A 79 -10.47 -4.26 10.08
N CYS A 80 -11.12 -3.17 10.49
CA CYS A 80 -10.56 -1.82 10.39
C CYS A 80 -9.28 -1.66 11.23
N PHE A 81 -9.23 -2.19 12.46
CA PHE A 81 -8.02 -2.18 13.27
C PHE A 81 -6.94 -3.12 12.71
N ALA A 82 -7.33 -4.24 12.10
CA ALA A 82 -6.40 -5.08 11.34
C ALA A 82 -5.77 -4.33 10.16
N LEU A 83 -6.54 -3.53 9.42
CA LEU A 83 -6.01 -2.60 8.43
C LEU A 83 -5.06 -1.58 9.04
N LEU A 84 -5.43 -0.95 10.16
CA LEU A 84 -4.55 0.03 10.83
C LEU A 84 -3.24 -0.62 11.27
N LEU A 85 -3.26 -1.87 11.71
CA LEU A 85 -2.05 -2.65 11.99
C LEU A 85 -1.27 -2.94 10.71
N ALA A 86 -1.92 -3.23 9.59
CA ALA A 86 -1.24 -3.45 8.31
C ALA A 86 -0.51 -2.18 7.82
N ILE A 87 -1.16 -1.03 7.83
CA ILE A 87 -0.54 0.23 7.38
C ILE A 87 0.56 0.74 8.32
N ASN A 88 0.51 0.40 9.61
CA ASN A 88 1.51 0.87 10.58
C ASN A 88 2.66 -0.12 10.80
N LEU A 89 2.37 -1.42 10.86
CA LEU A 89 3.37 -2.45 11.15
C LEU A 89 3.78 -3.20 9.89
N VAL A 90 2.83 -3.75 9.14
CA VAL A 90 3.16 -4.63 7.98
C VAL A 90 3.87 -3.84 6.90
N HIS A 91 3.42 -2.61 6.65
CA HIS A 91 4.02 -1.70 5.70
C HIS A 91 5.51 -1.39 6.04
N ASP A 92 5.78 -0.88 7.24
CA ASP A 92 7.14 -0.56 7.69
C ASP A 92 8.04 -1.81 7.80
N ALA A 93 7.51 -2.94 8.29
CA ALA A 93 8.28 -4.19 8.37
C ALA A 93 8.59 -4.75 6.97
N SER A 94 7.73 -4.56 5.98
CA SER A 94 8.02 -4.94 4.59
C SER A 94 9.28 -4.25 4.07
N HIS A 95 9.51 -3.00 4.49
CA HIS A 95 10.72 -2.21 4.18
C HIS A 95 11.87 -2.38 5.20
N ASN A 96 11.77 -3.35 6.11
CA ASN A 96 12.73 -3.55 7.21
C ASN A 96 12.96 -2.28 8.06
N ALA A 97 11.93 -1.46 8.21
CA ALA A 97 12.01 -0.17 8.88
C ALA A 97 11.71 -0.26 10.39
N ILE A 98 11.17 -1.38 10.89
CA ILE A 98 10.85 -1.55 12.32
C ILE A 98 12.06 -2.06 13.10
N PHE A 99 12.67 -3.15 12.65
CA PHE A 99 13.80 -3.79 13.34
C PHE A 99 15.06 -3.77 12.49
N LYS A 100 16.22 -3.79 13.16
CA LYS A 100 17.54 -3.98 12.51
C LYS A 100 17.65 -5.33 11.78
N GLN A 101 17.08 -6.40 12.36
CA GLN A 101 17.14 -7.74 11.77
C GLN A 101 15.95 -8.00 10.83
N ALA A 102 16.23 -8.29 9.56
CA ALA A 102 15.21 -8.59 8.56
C ALA A 102 14.29 -9.77 8.95
N LYS A 103 14.80 -10.75 9.71
CA LYS A 103 14.01 -11.89 10.20
C LYS A 103 12.92 -11.47 11.19
N ALA A 104 13.18 -10.47 12.04
CA ALA A 104 12.19 -9.97 12.98
C ALA A 104 11.04 -9.24 12.25
N ASN A 105 11.37 -8.42 11.26
CA ASN A 105 10.37 -7.78 10.39
C ASN A 105 9.52 -8.82 9.64
N TYR A 106 10.14 -9.88 9.12
CA TYR A 106 9.43 -10.96 8.42
C TYR A 106 8.39 -11.65 9.33
N TRP A 107 8.74 -12.01 10.55
CA TRP A 107 7.79 -12.66 11.46
C TRP A 107 6.70 -11.72 11.94
N LEU A 108 7.02 -10.44 12.17
CA LEU A 108 6.02 -9.43 12.48
C LEU A 108 5.00 -9.31 11.34
N ASN A 109 5.46 -9.24 10.09
CA ASN A 109 4.59 -9.27 8.92
C ASN A 109 3.65 -10.47 8.93
N PHE A 110 4.21 -11.68 9.09
CA PHE A 110 3.41 -12.92 9.08
C PHE A 110 2.27 -12.91 10.09
N TRP A 111 2.54 -12.56 11.35
CA TRP A 111 1.52 -12.62 12.39
C TRP A 111 0.51 -11.48 12.30
N VAL A 112 0.96 -10.27 11.94
CA VAL A 112 0.09 -9.09 11.92
C VAL A 112 -0.83 -9.08 10.70
N THR A 113 -0.49 -9.75 9.60
CA THR A 113 -1.40 -9.84 8.44
C THR A 113 -2.53 -10.86 8.63
N ILE A 114 -2.44 -11.80 9.57
CA ILE A 114 -3.44 -12.88 9.74
C ILE A 114 -4.88 -12.34 9.85
N PRO A 115 -5.21 -11.34 10.69
CA PRO A 115 -6.58 -10.86 10.79
C PRO A 115 -7.12 -10.25 9.49
N LEU A 116 -6.24 -9.61 8.70
CA LEU A 116 -6.62 -9.01 7.42
C LEU A 116 -6.68 -10.04 6.28
N GLY A 117 -5.89 -11.12 6.36
CA GLY A 117 -5.86 -12.21 5.37
C GLY A 117 -4.89 -12.02 4.20
N LEU A 118 -4.20 -10.88 4.15
CA LEU A 118 -3.20 -10.56 3.13
C LEU A 118 -1.96 -11.45 3.25
N ASP A 119 -1.47 -12.01 2.14
CA ASP A 119 -0.15 -12.66 2.16
C ASP A 119 0.98 -11.60 2.23
N PRO A 120 1.81 -11.63 3.28
CA PRO A 120 2.81 -10.60 3.52
C PRO A 120 3.93 -10.57 2.48
N GLU A 121 4.20 -11.68 1.79
CA GLU A 121 5.28 -11.77 0.82
C GLU A 121 4.80 -11.46 -0.60
N CYS A 122 3.57 -11.85 -0.98
CA CYS A 122 2.88 -11.31 -2.16
C CYS A 122 2.83 -9.79 -2.07
N TRP A 123 2.36 -9.25 -0.93
CA TRP A 123 2.36 -7.82 -0.66
C TRP A 123 3.75 -7.20 -0.82
N ARG A 124 4.76 -7.75 -0.14
CA ARG A 124 6.13 -7.21 -0.20
C ARG A 124 6.67 -7.20 -1.64
N VAL A 125 6.44 -8.25 -2.42
CA VAL A 125 6.91 -8.31 -3.81
C VAL A 125 6.19 -7.25 -4.65
N ARG A 126 4.85 -7.19 -4.61
CA ARG A 126 4.06 -6.19 -5.34
C ARG A 126 4.49 -4.77 -4.99
N HIS A 127 4.50 -4.46 -3.70
CA HIS A 127 4.85 -3.13 -3.20
C HIS A 127 6.30 -2.75 -3.50
N ILE A 128 7.27 -3.58 -3.14
CA ILE A 128 8.69 -3.17 -3.17
C ILE A 128 9.32 -3.38 -4.55
N ILE A 129 9.02 -4.50 -5.20
CA ILE A 129 9.72 -4.89 -6.43
C ILE A 129 9.02 -4.32 -7.65
N PHE A 130 7.68 -4.31 -7.67
CA PHE A 130 6.94 -3.80 -8.82
C PHE A 130 6.57 -2.32 -8.67
N HIS A 131 6.09 -1.89 -7.51
CA HIS A 131 5.62 -0.51 -7.35
C HIS A 131 6.74 0.49 -6.99
N HIS A 132 7.52 0.26 -5.92
CA HIS A 132 8.60 1.18 -5.49
C HIS A 132 9.72 1.34 -6.53
N ALA A 133 10.07 0.26 -7.23
CA ALA A 133 11.14 0.32 -8.22
C ALA A 133 10.69 0.99 -9.52
N HIS A 134 9.40 0.94 -9.86
CA HIS A 134 8.90 1.23 -11.20
C HIS A 134 7.59 2.03 -11.22
N THR A 135 7.35 2.86 -10.21
CA THR A 135 6.12 3.64 -10.00
C THR A 135 5.58 4.26 -11.28
N ASN A 136 4.30 4.05 -11.60
CA ASN A 136 3.65 4.61 -12.79
C ASN A 136 4.33 4.25 -14.15
N ILE A 137 5.16 3.20 -14.20
CA ILE A 137 5.76 2.70 -15.46
C ILE A 137 4.91 1.55 -16.00
N ARG A 138 4.41 1.73 -17.22
CA ARG A 138 3.57 0.75 -17.93
C ARG A 138 4.21 -0.64 -17.92
N HIS A 139 3.42 -1.65 -17.56
CA HIS A 139 3.81 -3.06 -17.42
C HIS A 139 4.74 -3.40 -16.24
N TYR A 140 5.45 -2.44 -15.63
CA TYR A 140 6.36 -2.71 -14.53
C TYR A 140 5.73 -2.43 -13.16
N ASP A 141 4.87 -1.42 -13.07
CA ASP A 141 4.06 -1.17 -11.87
C ASP A 141 2.77 -1.98 -11.94
N LEU A 142 2.55 -2.86 -10.96
CA LEU A 142 1.34 -3.68 -10.87
C LEU A 142 0.12 -2.90 -10.39
N ASP A 143 0.31 -1.74 -9.76
CA ASP A 143 -0.79 -0.91 -9.23
C ASP A 143 -1.55 -0.17 -10.34
N ILE A 144 -0.97 -0.11 -11.54
CA ILE A 144 -1.54 0.48 -12.75
C ILE A 144 -1.64 -0.54 -13.91
N GLU A 145 -1.59 -1.84 -13.59
CA GLU A 145 -1.71 -2.89 -14.60
C GLU A 145 -3.07 -2.83 -15.31
N GLU A 146 -3.04 -3.11 -16.62
CA GLU A 146 -4.26 -3.04 -17.44
C GLU A 146 -5.32 -4.00 -16.93
N ASN A 147 -6.55 -3.48 -16.84
CA ASN A 147 -7.70 -4.21 -16.35
C ASN A 147 -8.96 -3.74 -17.07
N PHE A 148 -10.05 -4.50 -16.94
CA PHE A 148 -11.31 -4.15 -17.58
C PHE A 148 -12.14 -3.12 -16.79
N VAL A 149 -11.87 -2.91 -15.50
CA VAL A 149 -12.83 -2.22 -14.61
C VAL A 149 -12.56 -0.72 -14.44
N LEU A 150 -11.31 -0.29 -14.49
CA LEU A 150 -10.91 1.09 -14.19
C LEU A 150 -9.70 1.49 -15.05
N ARG A 151 -9.84 2.62 -15.77
CA ARG A 151 -8.74 3.21 -16.53
C ARG A 151 -7.93 4.14 -15.63
N GLN A 152 -6.76 3.66 -15.22
CA GLN A 152 -5.83 4.27 -14.28
C GLN A 152 -4.60 4.89 -14.96
N THR A 153 -4.45 4.73 -16.28
CA THR A 153 -3.38 5.36 -17.08
C THR A 153 -3.88 5.66 -18.49
N PRO A 154 -3.25 6.59 -19.22
CA PRO A 154 -3.59 6.85 -20.62
C PRO A 154 -3.34 5.63 -21.54
N TYR A 155 -2.48 4.70 -21.14
CA TYR A 155 -2.05 3.56 -21.95
C TYR A 155 -3.01 2.36 -21.92
N GLN A 156 -4.00 2.38 -21.04
CA GLN A 156 -4.98 1.30 -20.92
C GLN A 156 -6.13 1.48 -21.91
N ARG A 157 -6.67 0.36 -22.37
CA ARG A 157 -7.84 0.36 -23.25
C ARG A 157 -9.04 1.02 -22.57
N TRP A 158 -9.69 1.90 -23.33
CA TRP A 158 -10.91 2.55 -22.89
C TRP A 158 -12.16 1.76 -23.28
N TYR A 159 -13.14 1.71 -22.38
CA TYR A 159 -14.47 1.14 -22.60
C TYR A 159 -15.57 2.16 -22.26
N PRO A 160 -16.73 2.16 -22.96
CA PRO A 160 -17.76 3.20 -22.79
C PRO A 160 -18.26 3.45 -21.37
N PHE A 161 -18.36 2.42 -20.53
CA PHE A 161 -18.80 2.58 -19.13
C PHE A 161 -17.78 3.34 -18.28
N MET A 162 -16.50 3.38 -18.67
CA MET A 162 -15.45 4.12 -17.95
C MET A 162 -15.70 5.64 -17.93
N ARG A 163 -16.61 6.17 -18.75
CA ARG A 163 -17.12 7.55 -18.60
C ARG A 163 -17.64 7.82 -17.19
N ALA A 164 -18.22 6.81 -16.54
CA ALA A 164 -18.75 6.87 -15.19
C ALA A 164 -17.74 6.46 -14.11
N GLN A 165 -16.47 6.19 -14.44
CA GLN A 165 -15.52 5.65 -13.46
C GLN A 165 -15.23 6.59 -12.29
N HIS A 166 -15.30 7.90 -12.52
CA HIS A 166 -15.22 8.90 -11.45
C HIS A 166 -16.35 8.76 -10.40
N LEU A 167 -17.43 8.04 -10.72
CA LEU A 167 -18.53 7.71 -9.81
C LEU A 167 -18.35 6.34 -9.16
N TYR A 168 -18.00 5.30 -9.95
CA TYR A 168 -17.94 3.92 -9.45
C TYR A 168 -16.57 3.49 -8.90
N TRP A 169 -15.52 4.30 -9.02
CA TRP A 169 -14.19 3.97 -8.48
C TRP A 169 -14.18 3.58 -6.99
N PRO A 170 -15.03 4.11 -6.08
CA PRO A 170 -15.01 3.68 -4.69
C PRO A 170 -15.37 2.20 -4.54
N LEU A 171 -16.24 1.68 -5.42
CA LEU A 171 -16.55 0.25 -5.45
C LEU A 171 -15.34 -0.57 -5.92
N ILE A 172 -14.60 -0.09 -6.91
CA ILE A 172 -13.36 -0.75 -7.37
C ILE A 172 -12.32 -0.77 -6.25
N ALA A 173 -12.11 0.39 -5.61
CA ALA A 173 -11.23 0.52 -4.45
C ALA A 173 -11.65 -0.38 -3.29
N ALA A 174 -12.96 -0.54 -3.04
CA ALA A 174 -13.49 -1.46 -2.03
C ALA A 174 -13.25 -2.93 -2.40
N MET A 175 -13.26 -3.28 -3.68
CA MET A 175 -13.05 -4.67 -4.12
C MET A 175 -11.57 -5.08 -4.22
N THR A 176 -10.63 -4.13 -4.10
CA THR A 176 -9.19 -4.41 -4.23
C THR A 176 -8.68 -5.45 -3.23
N PHE A 177 -8.97 -5.34 -1.93
CA PHE A 177 -8.55 -6.35 -0.95
C PHE A 177 -9.23 -7.70 -1.13
N PRO A 178 -10.57 -7.80 -1.29
CA PRO A 178 -11.21 -9.06 -1.65
C PRO A 178 -10.53 -9.74 -2.85
N ALA A 179 -10.24 -8.98 -3.92
CA ALA A 179 -9.55 -9.50 -5.10
C ALA A 179 -8.11 -9.90 -4.80
N LEU A 180 -7.34 -9.09 -4.06
CA LEU A 180 -5.95 -9.43 -3.71
C LEU A 180 -5.90 -10.69 -2.84
N ILE A 181 -6.66 -10.73 -1.75
CA ILE A 181 -6.61 -11.78 -0.74
C ILE A 181 -7.12 -13.12 -1.28
N TRP A 182 -8.23 -13.11 -2.04
CA TRP A 182 -8.92 -14.33 -2.43
C TRP A 182 -8.66 -14.75 -3.87
N PHE A 183 -8.03 -13.91 -4.69
CA PHE A 183 -7.72 -14.24 -6.08
C PHE A 183 -6.23 -14.03 -6.42
N PHE A 184 -5.71 -12.81 -6.34
CA PHE A 184 -4.35 -12.54 -6.81
C PHE A 184 -3.26 -13.19 -5.94
N ASP A 185 -3.42 -13.23 -4.62
CA ASP A 185 -2.51 -13.95 -3.73
C ASP A 185 -2.37 -15.42 -4.14
N TRP A 186 -3.47 -16.05 -4.55
CA TRP A 186 -3.46 -17.43 -5.04
C TRP A 186 -2.74 -17.50 -6.39
N MET A 187 -3.10 -16.64 -7.35
CA MET A 187 -2.41 -16.59 -8.64
C MET A 187 -0.90 -16.38 -8.50
N ASP A 188 -0.50 -15.47 -7.62
CA ASP A 188 0.89 -15.16 -7.29
C ASP A 188 1.61 -16.39 -6.72
N ARG A 189 0.96 -17.15 -5.84
CA ARG A 189 1.56 -18.36 -5.23
C ARG A 189 1.59 -19.56 -6.15
N PHE A 190 0.67 -19.65 -7.10
CA PHE A 190 0.60 -20.73 -8.09
C PHE A 190 1.30 -20.40 -9.41
N HIS A 191 2.24 -19.44 -9.41
CA HIS A 191 3.08 -19.09 -10.56
C HIS A 191 2.30 -18.63 -11.81
N LEU A 192 1.10 -18.08 -11.62
CA LEU A 192 0.25 -17.55 -12.70
C LEU A 192 0.51 -16.07 -12.98
N THR A 193 1.35 -15.41 -12.17
CA THR A 193 1.69 -13.99 -12.33
C THR A 193 3.21 -13.77 -12.26
N ARG A 194 3.62 -12.54 -12.59
CA ARG A 194 5.01 -12.09 -12.50
C ARG A 194 5.52 -11.94 -11.07
N VAL A 195 4.64 -12.00 -10.06
CA VAL A 195 5.01 -11.87 -8.64
C VAL A 195 5.76 -13.10 -8.16
N ALA A 196 5.32 -14.29 -8.58
CA ALA A 196 5.79 -15.56 -8.05
C ALA A 196 7.32 -15.72 -8.03
N PRO A 197 8.06 -15.44 -9.13
CA PRO A 197 9.52 -15.67 -9.18
C PRO A 197 10.33 -14.81 -8.20
N HIS A 198 9.77 -13.70 -7.69
CA HIS A 198 10.47 -12.78 -6.79
C HIS A 198 10.20 -13.05 -5.30
N MET A 199 9.40 -14.07 -4.99
CA MET A 199 9.16 -14.51 -3.62
C MET A 199 10.43 -15.14 -3.04
N ARG A 200 10.72 -14.81 -1.77
CA ARG A 200 11.83 -15.34 -0.98
C ARG A 200 11.63 -16.82 -0.66
N HIS A 201 10.40 -17.24 -0.39
CA HIS A 201 10.07 -18.64 -0.10
C HIS A 201 9.32 -19.25 -1.29
N GLN A 202 9.99 -20.18 -1.98
CA GLN A 202 9.47 -20.89 -3.14
C GLN A 202 9.10 -22.34 -2.80
N GLY A 203 8.40 -23.00 -3.72
CA GLY A 203 8.08 -24.42 -3.65
C GLY A 203 7.28 -24.80 -2.40
N ARG A 204 7.53 -26.01 -1.87
CA ARG A 204 6.75 -26.57 -0.74
C ARG A 204 6.77 -25.70 0.52
N ARG A 205 7.89 -25.01 0.79
CA ARG A 205 8.02 -24.12 1.95
C ARG A 205 7.16 -22.86 1.79
N GLY A 206 7.21 -22.23 0.62
CA GLY A 206 6.39 -21.06 0.31
C GLY A 206 4.89 -21.38 0.34
N ILE A 207 4.49 -22.47 -0.35
CA ILE A 207 3.11 -22.94 -0.35
C ILE A 207 2.63 -23.31 1.06
N GLY A 208 3.45 -24.02 1.84
CA GLY A 208 3.11 -24.37 3.22
C GLY A 208 2.87 -23.15 4.12
N ALA A 209 3.73 -22.14 4.04
CA ALA A 209 3.56 -20.90 4.79
C ALA A 209 2.32 -20.12 4.34
N PHE A 210 2.06 -20.04 3.04
CA PHE A 210 0.87 -19.41 2.47
C PHE A 210 -0.43 -20.09 2.92
N LEU A 211 -0.51 -21.42 2.79
CA LEU A 211 -1.69 -22.18 3.20
C LEU A 211 -1.91 -22.08 4.71
N LEU A 212 -0.84 -22.09 5.51
CA LEU A 212 -0.93 -21.85 6.95
C LEU A 212 -1.52 -20.47 7.24
N ALA A 213 -1.04 -19.41 6.58
CA ALA A 213 -1.56 -18.06 6.77
C ALA A 213 -3.04 -17.95 6.38
N LYS A 214 -3.45 -18.52 5.24
CA LYS A 214 -4.85 -18.55 4.79
C LYS A 214 -5.75 -19.36 5.72
N LEU A 215 -5.26 -20.49 6.22
CA LEU A 215 -5.96 -21.31 7.20
C LEU A 215 -6.17 -20.55 8.52
N LEU A 216 -5.11 -19.95 9.07
CA LEU A 216 -5.19 -19.14 10.28
C LEU A 216 -6.15 -17.96 10.10
N HIS A 217 -6.11 -17.29 8.95
CA HIS A 217 -7.05 -16.23 8.62
C HIS A 217 -8.49 -16.72 8.58
N LEU A 218 -8.79 -17.82 7.88
CA LEU A 218 -10.13 -18.42 7.84
C LEU A 218 -10.61 -18.83 9.24
N ILE A 219 -9.72 -19.36 10.07
CA ILE A 219 -10.05 -19.74 11.45
C ILE A 219 -10.50 -18.51 12.25
N VAL A 220 -9.72 -17.43 12.21
CA VAL A 220 -10.01 -16.20 12.95
C VAL A 220 -11.20 -15.45 12.35
N ALA A 221 -11.25 -15.25 11.04
CA ALA A 221 -12.28 -14.44 10.40
C ALA A 221 -13.63 -15.15 10.32
N ILE A 222 -13.66 -16.48 10.09
CA ILE A 222 -14.89 -17.20 9.76
C ILE A 222 -15.22 -18.31 10.75
N VAL A 223 -14.29 -19.24 11.01
CA VAL A 223 -14.58 -20.45 11.79
C VAL A 223 -14.95 -20.09 13.23
N ILE A 224 -14.11 -19.33 13.94
CA ILE A 224 -14.37 -18.96 15.34
C ILE A 224 -15.71 -18.20 15.46
N PRO A 225 -15.99 -17.13 14.67
CA PRO A 225 -17.28 -16.45 14.74
C PRO A 225 -18.47 -17.34 14.43
N ALA A 226 -18.37 -18.24 13.44
CA ALA A 226 -19.44 -19.15 13.07
C ALA A 226 -19.77 -20.17 14.17
N PHE A 227 -18.77 -20.57 14.98
CA PHE A 227 -18.97 -21.49 16.10
C PHE A 227 -19.43 -20.79 17.38
N VAL A 228 -18.98 -19.55 17.63
CA VAL A 228 -19.27 -18.83 18.88
C VAL A 228 -20.58 -18.05 18.80
N ILE A 229 -20.91 -17.47 17.63
CA ILE A 229 -22.09 -16.63 17.46
C ILE A 229 -23.23 -17.47 16.87
N THR A 230 -24.18 -17.88 17.71
CA THR A 230 -25.31 -18.74 17.29
C THR A 230 -26.45 -17.96 16.62
N ASP A 231 -26.57 -16.67 16.93
CA ASP A 231 -27.72 -15.85 16.50
C ASP A 231 -27.51 -15.19 15.13
N ILE A 232 -26.33 -15.34 14.54
CA ILE A 232 -25.98 -14.81 13.22
C ILE A 232 -25.81 -15.98 12.26
N SER A 233 -26.60 -15.99 11.19
CA SER A 233 -26.47 -17.00 10.15
C SER A 233 -25.11 -16.95 9.47
N LEU A 234 -24.62 -18.09 8.96
CA LEU A 234 -23.37 -18.15 8.21
C LEU A 234 -23.38 -17.18 7.01
N GLY A 235 -24.51 -17.04 6.30
CA GLY A 235 -24.62 -16.10 5.19
C GLY A 235 -24.45 -14.64 5.62
N THR A 236 -25.07 -14.25 6.75
CA THR A 236 -24.92 -12.92 7.34
C THR A 236 -23.48 -12.65 7.80
N LEU A 237 -22.81 -13.64 8.39
CA LEU A 237 -21.40 -13.55 8.76
C LEU A 237 -20.52 -13.32 7.52
N LEU A 238 -20.69 -14.11 6.45
CA LEU A 238 -19.92 -13.98 5.22
C LEU A 238 -20.14 -12.61 4.55
N LEU A 239 -21.37 -12.11 4.52
CA LEU A 239 -21.68 -10.78 3.99
C LEU A 239 -21.06 -9.66 4.85
N THR A 240 -21.10 -9.80 6.17
CA THR A 240 -20.48 -8.85 7.10
C THR A 240 -18.96 -8.85 6.94
N TYR A 241 -18.35 -10.03 6.78
CA TYR A 241 -16.93 -10.18 6.49
C TYR A 241 -16.53 -9.53 5.17
N LEU A 242 -17.26 -9.81 4.09
CA LEU A 242 -17.03 -9.19 2.79
C LEU A 242 -17.14 -7.66 2.88
N PHE A 243 -18.20 -7.15 3.51
CA PHE A 243 -18.38 -5.72 3.72
C PHE A 243 -17.23 -5.09 4.53
N SER A 244 -16.78 -5.77 5.58
CA SER A 244 -15.67 -5.30 6.42
C SER A 244 -14.35 -5.23 5.66
N GLN A 245 -14.05 -6.25 4.84
CA GLN A 245 -12.92 -6.25 3.91
C GLN A 245 -13.02 -5.12 2.88
N MET A 246 -14.23 -4.90 2.33
CA MET A 246 -14.49 -3.83 1.37
C MET A 246 -14.27 -2.44 1.97
N LEU A 247 -14.73 -2.22 3.20
CA LEU A 247 -14.51 -0.97 3.92
C LEU A 247 -13.02 -0.73 4.19
N ALA A 248 -12.31 -1.75 4.65
CA ALA A 248 -10.87 -1.66 4.88
C ALA A 248 -10.10 -1.36 3.59
N SER A 249 -10.46 -2.03 2.49
CA SER A 249 -9.87 -1.80 1.16
C SER A 249 -10.05 -0.37 0.68
N LEU A 250 -11.27 0.18 0.81
CA LEU A 250 -11.56 1.55 0.39
C LEU A 250 -10.69 2.55 1.15
N VAL A 251 -10.60 2.41 2.48
CA VAL A 251 -9.74 3.27 3.31
C VAL A 251 -8.28 3.15 2.87
N PHE A 252 -7.80 1.93 2.64
CA PHE A 252 -6.43 1.70 2.21
C PHE A 252 -6.11 2.38 0.87
N VAL A 253 -6.91 2.11 -0.18
CA VAL A 253 -6.68 2.62 -1.53
C VAL A 253 -6.74 4.15 -1.58
N VAL A 254 -7.65 4.77 -0.82
CA VAL A 254 -7.71 6.24 -0.70
C VAL A 254 -6.40 6.83 -0.14
N LEU A 255 -5.76 6.15 0.82
CA LEU A 255 -4.53 6.63 1.43
C LEU A 255 -3.31 6.54 0.50
N ILE A 256 -3.23 5.49 -0.33
CA ILE A 256 -2.02 5.20 -1.13
C ILE A 256 -2.12 5.63 -2.60
N LEU A 257 -3.27 5.42 -3.26
CA LEU A 257 -3.36 5.54 -4.72
C LEU A 257 -3.75 6.95 -5.16
N GLY A 258 -4.39 7.70 -4.25
CA GLY A 258 -4.82 9.07 -4.52
C GLY A 258 -3.67 9.99 -4.93
N THR A 259 -2.46 9.80 -4.41
CA THR A 259 -1.30 10.66 -4.69
C THR A 259 -0.74 10.46 -6.09
N HIS A 260 -0.69 9.20 -6.56
CA HIS A 260 -0.28 8.86 -7.93
C HIS A 260 -1.30 9.37 -8.95
N TRP A 261 -2.59 9.24 -8.66
CA TRP A 261 -3.65 9.81 -9.49
C TRP A 261 -3.66 11.34 -9.49
N ALA A 262 -3.31 11.97 -8.36
CA ALA A 262 -3.27 13.42 -8.27
C ALA A 262 -2.10 14.04 -9.06
N LYS A 263 -0.94 13.37 -9.10
CA LYS A 263 0.20 13.81 -9.93
C LYS A 263 0.05 13.41 -11.40
N ALA A 264 -0.57 12.26 -11.66
CA ALA A 264 -0.97 11.78 -12.99
C ALA A 264 0.12 11.70 -14.07
N THR A 265 1.41 11.61 -13.69
CA THR A 265 2.50 11.38 -14.65
C THR A 265 2.76 9.89 -14.78
N PHE A 266 2.69 9.38 -16.01
CA PHE A 266 2.92 7.98 -16.34
C PHE A 266 4.01 7.86 -17.42
N TYR A 267 4.69 6.72 -17.45
CA TYR A 267 5.79 6.48 -18.36
C TYR A 267 5.63 5.16 -19.11
N THR A 268 6.11 5.14 -20.35
CA THR A 268 6.39 3.89 -21.07
C THR A 268 7.86 3.50 -20.88
N PRO A 269 8.15 2.20 -20.75
CA PRO A 269 9.52 1.75 -20.58
C PRO A 269 10.31 1.97 -21.89
N PRO A 270 11.49 2.62 -21.84
CA PRO A 270 12.32 2.84 -23.02
C PRO A 270 12.87 1.53 -23.58
N LYS A 271 13.05 1.48 -24.90
CA LYS A 271 13.59 0.30 -25.61
C LYS A 271 14.98 -0.13 -25.13
N GLU A 272 15.79 0.83 -24.69
CA GLU A 272 17.17 0.66 -24.22
C GLU A 272 17.27 0.21 -22.75
N GLY A 273 16.14 0.12 -22.02
CA GLY A 273 16.07 -0.40 -20.66
C GLY A 273 16.46 0.58 -19.54
N ASN A 274 16.80 1.84 -19.84
CA ASN A 274 17.05 2.86 -18.82
C ASN A 274 16.18 4.10 -19.04
N MET A 275 15.49 4.56 -17.99
CA MET A 275 14.76 5.82 -18.00
C MET A 275 15.69 6.98 -18.33
N PRO A 276 15.23 8.01 -19.09
CA PRO A 276 16.07 9.15 -19.48
C PRO A 276 16.48 10.04 -18.28
N HIS A 277 15.84 9.84 -17.12
CA HIS A 277 16.06 10.58 -15.89
C HIS A 277 16.47 9.65 -14.74
N GLY A 278 16.87 10.25 -13.62
CA GLY A 278 17.22 9.51 -12.41
C GLY A 278 15.98 9.08 -11.60
N PHE A 279 16.21 8.21 -10.62
CA PHE A 279 15.15 7.67 -9.75
C PHE A 279 14.44 8.75 -8.93
N TYR A 280 15.16 9.70 -8.32
CA TYR A 280 14.55 10.76 -7.52
C TYR A 280 13.73 11.68 -8.41
N THR A 281 14.27 12.07 -9.57
CA THR A 281 13.49 12.86 -10.55
C THR A 281 12.20 12.13 -10.94
N HIS A 282 12.25 10.80 -11.08
CA HIS A 282 11.09 9.98 -11.40
C HIS A 282 10.06 9.94 -10.26
N THR A 283 10.50 9.74 -9.02
CA THR A 283 9.58 9.70 -7.89
C THR A 283 8.87 11.03 -7.70
N PHE A 284 9.59 12.16 -7.82
CA PHE A 284 9.00 13.50 -7.73
C PHE A 284 7.97 13.77 -8.82
N SER A 285 8.17 13.24 -10.03
CA SER A 285 7.22 13.42 -11.11
C SER A 285 5.97 12.55 -10.98
N THR A 286 5.98 11.49 -10.17
CA THR A 286 4.90 10.48 -10.15
C THR A 286 4.00 10.50 -8.92
N THR A 287 4.36 11.22 -7.86
CA THR A 287 3.57 11.22 -6.63
C THR A 287 3.70 12.51 -5.82
N TYR A 288 2.72 12.74 -4.95
CA TYR A 288 2.68 13.86 -4.00
C TYR A 288 2.77 13.37 -2.56
N ASP A 289 3.20 14.27 -1.67
CA ASP A 289 2.82 14.19 -0.26
C ASP A 289 1.50 14.95 -0.04
N TRP A 290 0.75 14.62 1.01
CA TRP A 290 -0.41 15.43 1.43
C TRP A 290 -0.56 15.55 2.95
N GLN A 291 -1.16 16.64 3.39
CA GLN A 291 -1.32 16.97 4.81
C GLN A 291 -2.65 16.46 5.36
N THR A 292 -2.58 15.75 6.49
CA THR A 292 -3.77 15.37 7.25
C THR A 292 -4.27 16.54 8.10
N THR A 293 -5.59 16.64 8.25
CA THR A 293 -6.24 17.58 9.18
C THR A 293 -7.11 16.78 10.16
N PRO A 294 -6.75 16.68 11.45
CA PRO A 294 -5.57 17.27 12.11
C PRO A 294 -4.24 16.58 11.75
N ARG A 295 -3.11 17.31 11.91
CA ARG A 295 -1.76 16.84 11.52
C ARG A 295 -1.29 15.58 12.24
N TRP A 296 -1.74 15.36 13.47
CA TRP A 296 -1.33 14.17 14.24
C TRP A 296 -1.85 12.86 13.64
N LEU A 297 -2.88 12.89 12.77
CA LEU A 297 -3.38 11.71 12.07
C LEU A 297 -2.33 11.07 11.16
N THR A 298 -1.39 11.85 10.60
CA THR A 298 -0.27 11.34 9.78
C THR A 298 0.45 10.18 10.49
N TYR A 299 0.67 10.30 11.80
CA TYR A 299 1.35 9.25 12.57
C TYR A 299 0.49 7.99 12.77
N TRP A 300 -0.83 8.11 12.81
CA TRP A 300 -1.75 6.97 12.99
C TRP A 300 -2.09 6.28 11.67
N LEU A 301 -1.95 7.00 10.55
CA LEU A 301 -2.11 6.47 9.19
C LEU A 301 -0.82 5.86 8.62
N GLY A 302 0.17 5.56 9.47
CA GLY A 302 1.45 4.96 9.05
C GLY A 302 2.31 5.86 8.18
N GLY A 303 2.04 7.17 8.14
CA GLY A 303 2.72 8.11 7.27
C GLY A 303 2.44 7.91 5.78
N LEU A 304 1.44 7.10 5.40
CA LEU A 304 1.11 6.80 4.00
C LEU A 304 0.70 8.04 3.19
N ASN A 305 0.24 9.09 3.87
CA ASN A 305 -0.04 10.38 3.26
C ASN A 305 1.22 11.13 2.79
N LEU A 306 2.38 10.82 3.36
CA LEU A 306 3.68 11.33 2.90
C LEU A 306 4.29 10.32 1.91
N HIS A 307 3.60 10.13 0.79
CA HIS A 307 3.88 9.08 -0.18
C HIS A 307 5.19 9.31 -0.95
N LEU A 308 5.48 10.54 -1.39
CA LEU A 308 6.78 10.89 -1.97
C LEU A 308 7.89 10.62 -0.94
N THR A 309 7.69 11.08 0.29
CA THR A 309 8.65 10.83 1.39
C THR A 309 8.89 9.33 1.61
N HIS A 310 7.83 8.53 1.54
CA HIS A 310 7.91 7.08 1.67
C HIS A 310 8.77 6.43 0.58
N HIS A 311 8.59 6.80 -0.69
CA HIS A 311 9.39 6.28 -1.81
C HIS A 311 10.86 6.69 -1.75
N LEU A 312 11.17 7.87 -1.19
CA LEU A 312 12.55 8.33 -1.05
C LEU A 312 13.28 7.73 0.17
N PHE A 313 12.55 7.42 1.24
CA PHE A 313 13.09 6.85 2.47
C PHE A 313 12.33 5.59 2.94
N PRO A 314 12.20 4.54 2.09
CA PRO A 314 11.35 3.39 2.40
C PRO A 314 11.84 2.63 3.62
N ASN A 315 13.16 2.54 3.79
CA ASN A 315 13.79 1.81 4.90
C ASN A 315 13.93 2.66 6.19
N TRP A 316 13.14 3.73 6.36
CA TRP A 316 13.05 4.51 7.59
C TRP A 316 11.65 4.34 8.19
N ASN A 317 11.57 4.17 9.51
CA ASN A 317 10.29 4.05 10.18
C ASN A 317 9.49 5.35 9.98
N HIS A 318 8.18 5.22 9.75
CA HIS A 318 7.35 6.38 9.41
C HIS A 318 7.28 7.44 10.52
N ARG A 319 7.71 7.13 11.75
CA ARG A 319 7.91 8.15 12.81
C ARG A 319 8.79 9.31 12.36
N HIS A 320 9.68 9.09 11.39
CA HIS A 320 10.58 10.11 10.86
C HIS A 320 10.00 10.87 9.66
N TYR A 321 8.94 10.37 9.01
CA TYR A 321 8.45 10.94 7.75
C TYR A 321 8.09 12.43 7.85
N PRO A 322 7.46 12.95 8.93
CA PRO A 322 7.22 14.39 9.03
C PRO A 322 8.49 15.25 9.05
N ALA A 323 9.59 14.74 9.58
CA ALA A 323 10.88 15.44 9.58
C ALA A 323 11.59 15.27 8.23
N LEU A 324 11.52 14.08 7.64
CA LEU A 324 12.10 13.78 6.33
C LEU A 324 11.40 14.56 5.21
N ALA A 325 10.08 14.73 5.25
CA ALA A 325 9.32 15.55 4.31
C ALA A 325 9.85 16.99 4.27
N LYS A 326 10.13 17.59 5.44
CA LYS A 326 10.74 18.93 5.52
C LYS A 326 12.16 18.97 4.94
N ILE A 327 12.95 17.92 5.17
CA ILE A 327 14.30 17.81 4.61
C ILE A 327 14.23 17.66 3.08
N ILE A 328 13.26 16.90 2.58
CA ILE A 328 12.99 16.73 1.14
C ILE A 328 12.62 18.08 0.54
N GLU A 329 11.65 18.79 1.11
CA GLU A 329 11.21 20.12 0.66
C GLU A 329 12.40 21.10 0.55
N GLN A 330 13.21 21.22 1.60
CA GLN A 330 14.38 22.11 1.63
C GLN A 330 15.46 21.71 0.62
N THR A 331 15.67 20.40 0.44
CA THR A 331 16.66 19.91 -0.52
C THR A 331 16.14 20.05 -1.94
N ALA A 332 14.84 19.85 -2.17
CA ALA A 332 14.20 20.00 -3.47
C ALA A 332 14.32 21.44 -3.98
N GLU A 333 14.13 22.44 -3.11
CA GLU A 333 14.31 23.85 -3.43
C GLU A 333 15.73 24.16 -3.93
N GLN A 334 16.76 23.62 -3.26
CA GLN A 334 18.18 23.82 -3.64
C GLN A 334 18.55 23.24 -5.01
N PHE A 335 17.83 22.22 -5.47
CA PHE A 335 18.09 21.50 -6.72
C PHE A 335 16.98 21.74 -7.76
N SER A 336 16.05 22.66 -7.50
CA SER A 336 14.91 22.96 -8.36
C SER A 336 14.07 21.71 -8.70
N MET A 337 13.89 20.81 -7.73
CA MET A 337 13.01 19.65 -7.86
C MET A 337 11.57 20.00 -7.49
N ASP A 338 10.63 19.39 -8.21
CA ASP A 338 9.20 19.69 -8.16
C ASP A 338 8.48 19.04 -6.95
N TYR A 339 8.82 19.47 -5.73
CA TYR A 339 8.16 19.00 -4.50
C TYR A 339 6.82 19.68 -4.29
N HIS A 340 5.77 18.88 -4.00
CA HIS A 340 4.51 19.43 -3.50
C HIS A 340 3.94 18.59 -2.36
N CYS A 341 3.42 19.31 -1.35
CA CYS A 341 2.63 18.76 -0.26
C CYS A 341 1.25 19.39 -0.26
N ILE A 342 0.24 18.68 -0.78
CA ILE A 342 -1.11 19.20 -1.01
C ILE A 342 -2.06 18.92 0.16
N SER A 343 -3.22 19.56 0.19
CA SER A 343 -4.29 19.24 1.15
C SER A 343 -5.09 17.99 0.73
N ALA A 344 -5.78 17.36 1.68
CA ALA A 344 -6.70 16.26 1.38
C ALA A 344 -7.82 16.66 0.40
N LYS A 345 -8.24 17.93 0.42
CA LYS A 345 -9.24 18.47 -0.51
C LYS A 345 -8.68 18.56 -1.93
N GLU A 346 -7.46 19.08 -2.09
CA GLU A 346 -6.78 19.12 -3.39
C GLU A 346 -6.53 17.73 -3.93
N LEU A 347 -6.08 16.79 -3.08
CA LEU A 347 -5.90 15.38 -3.43
C LEU A 347 -7.18 14.80 -4.06
N PHE A 348 -8.32 14.99 -3.39
CA PHE A 348 -9.62 14.52 -3.90
C PHE A 348 -10.03 15.20 -5.20
N VAL A 349 -9.81 16.52 -5.33
CA VAL A 349 -10.12 17.27 -6.56
C VAL A 349 -9.27 16.77 -7.73
N TYR A 350 -7.96 16.63 -7.56
CA TYR A 350 -7.06 16.15 -8.61
C TYR A 350 -7.36 14.71 -8.99
N GLN A 351 -7.63 13.84 -8.02
CA GLN A 351 -8.12 12.49 -8.27
C GLN A 351 -9.40 12.50 -9.13
N GLN A 352 -10.38 13.34 -8.79
CA GLN A 352 -11.65 13.41 -9.52
C GLN A 352 -11.47 13.96 -10.94
N GLN A 353 -10.58 14.94 -11.13
CA GLN A 353 -10.21 15.44 -12.45
C GLN A 353 -9.56 14.32 -13.28
N PHE A 354 -8.56 13.65 -12.71
CA PHE A 354 -7.88 12.53 -13.34
C PHE A 354 -8.84 11.42 -13.78
N LEU A 355 -9.73 10.96 -12.89
CA LEU A 355 -10.68 9.90 -13.20
C LEU A 355 -11.68 10.29 -14.28
N LYS A 356 -12.10 11.57 -14.31
CA LYS A 356 -12.96 12.11 -15.38
C LYS A 356 -12.21 12.16 -16.71
N GLU A 357 -10.97 12.65 -16.72
CA GLU A 357 -10.12 12.72 -17.90
C GLU A 357 -9.86 11.34 -18.49
N MET A 358 -9.47 10.37 -17.67
CA MET A 358 -9.31 8.97 -18.10
C MET A 358 -10.62 8.37 -18.63
N GLY A 359 -11.77 8.86 -18.17
CA GLY A 359 -13.10 8.48 -18.65
C GLY A 359 -13.48 9.11 -19.99
N THR A 360 -12.78 10.15 -20.44
CA THR A 360 -12.97 10.73 -21.78
C THR A 360 -12.30 9.83 -22.82
N GLY A 361 -13.08 9.32 -23.78
CA GLY A 361 -12.71 8.20 -24.66
C GLY A 361 -11.67 8.50 -25.74
N LYS A 362 -10.56 9.16 -25.40
CA LYS A 362 -9.35 9.15 -26.23
C LYS A 362 -8.82 7.72 -26.29
N GLN A 363 -8.53 7.23 -27.50
CA GLN A 363 -7.88 5.93 -27.72
C GLN A 363 -6.62 5.84 -26.84
N ALA A 364 -6.24 4.63 -26.44
CA ALA A 364 -5.01 4.44 -25.68
C ALA A 364 -3.84 5.01 -26.50
N ASP A 365 -3.01 5.85 -25.90
CA ASP A 365 -1.85 6.39 -26.61
C ASP A 365 -0.93 5.21 -26.99
N GLU A 366 -0.82 4.91 -28.29
CA GLU A 366 -0.06 3.78 -28.83
C GLU A 366 1.46 4.04 -28.91
N HIS A 367 1.98 5.06 -28.20
CA HIS A 367 3.37 5.51 -28.34
C HIS A 367 4.35 4.86 -27.37
#